data_AF-A0A9D4ZSQ0-F1
#
_entry.id   AF-A0A9D4ZSQ0-F1
#
_cell.length_a   1.000
_cell.length_b   1.000
_cell.length_c   1.000
_cell.angle_alpha   90.00
_cell.angle_beta   90.00
_cell.angle_gamma   90.00
#
_symmetry.space_group_name_H-M   'P 1'
#
loop_
_entity.id
_entity.type
_entity.pdbx_description
1 polymer ?
#
loop_
_entity_poly.entity_id
_entity_poly.type
_entity_poly.pdbx_seq_one_letter_code
_entity_poly.pdbx_strand_id
1 'polypeptide(L)'
;MHTKVVRRCFWSRRDAPSIGWVYCGSHNFSAAAWGRQISNPFGTKADGPHKGDPSMNSGLHICNYELGIIFTFPPTENNDCHKAKSTKLGDIVLPFVVPAPKYESQDRPATKLAMREVMTELAEREGEKQAEEEMMEEIIEEEEEIEEINCVGEEKEEEKAYAEILWSQVDSSQNS
;
A
#
# COMPACT_ATOMS: atom_id res chain seq x y z
N MET A 1 1.72 -2.88 0.36
CA MET A 1 2.62 -4.06 0.24
C MET A 1 3.95 -3.62 -0.34
N HIS A 2 5.07 -3.83 0.35
CA HIS A 2 6.40 -3.46 -0.16
C HIS A 2 7.20 -4.66 -0.70
N THR A 3 6.66 -5.88 -0.60
CA THR A 3 7.24 -7.12 -1.16
C THR A 3 7.05 -7.19 -2.68
N LYS A 4 8.04 -7.71 -3.42
CA LYS A 4 7.93 -7.93 -4.87
C LYS A 4 8.02 -9.42 -5.16
N VAL A 5 6.94 -9.94 -5.72
CA VAL A 5 6.76 -11.37 -5.98
C VAL A 5 6.32 -11.54 -7.43
N VAL A 6 6.94 -12.49 -8.12
CA VAL A 6 6.53 -12.90 -9.47
C VAL A 6 6.28 -14.40 -9.43
N ARG A 7 5.15 -14.84 -9.99
CA ARG A 7 4.78 -16.25 -10.02
C ARG A 7 4.38 -16.65 -11.43
N ARG A 8 4.91 -17.78 -11.88
CA ARG A 8 4.42 -18.46 -13.08
C ARG A 8 3.94 -19.85 -12.70
N CYS A 9 2.69 -20.14 -13.05
CA CYS A 9 2.09 -21.45 -12.82
C CYS A 9 1.66 -22.04 -14.15
N PHE A 10 2.09 -23.27 -14.43
CA PHE A 10 1.67 -24.09 -15.54
C PHE A 10 0.71 -25.15 -15.00
N TRP A 11 -0.52 -25.10 -15.50
CA TRP A 11 -1.55 -26.04 -15.11
C TRP A 11 -1.59 -27.16 -16.16
N SER A 12 -1.32 -28.39 -15.74
CA SER A 12 -1.58 -29.57 -16.56
C SER A 12 -3.07 -29.93 -16.48
N ARG A 13 -3.62 -30.51 -17.56
CA ARG A 13 -4.99 -31.04 -17.55
C ARG A 13 -5.03 -32.35 -16.76
N ARG A 14 -6.01 -32.46 -15.84
CA ARG A 14 -6.29 -33.60 -14.93
C ARG A 14 -5.21 -33.83 -13.85
N ASP A 15 -5.56 -33.57 -12.59
CA ASP A 15 -4.95 -34.02 -11.31
C ASP A 15 -3.42 -33.98 -11.12
N ALA A 16 -2.69 -33.39 -12.06
CA ALA A 16 -1.26 -33.27 -12.02
C ALA A 16 -0.81 -32.12 -11.08
N PRO A 17 0.34 -32.27 -10.40
CA PRO A 17 0.89 -31.22 -9.55
C PRO A 17 1.15 -29.95 -10.36
N SER A 18 0.93 -28.79 -9.74
CA SER A 18 1.22 -27.50 -10.35
C SER A 18 2.73 -27.32 -10.53
N ILE A 19 3.14 -27.00 -11.76
CA ILE A 19 4.53 -26.80 -12.17
C ILE A 19 4.78 -25.31 -12.32
N GLY A 20 6.00 -24.85 -12.04
CA GLY A 20 6.39 -23.49 -12.33
C GLY A 20 7.41 -22.95 -11.36
N TRP A 21 7.29 -21.66 -11.03
CA TRP A 21 8.26 -20.99 -10.18
C TRP A 21 7.65 -19.78 -9.47
N VAL A 22 8.22 -19.46 -8.31
CA VAL A 22 7.95 -18.24 -7.56
C VAL A 22 9.27 -17.52 -7.34
N TYR A 23 9.31 -16.25 -7.71
CA TYR A 23 10.39 -15.33 -7.44
C TYR A 23 9.96 -14.39 -6.31
N CYS A 24 10.88 -14.12 -5.38
CA CYS A 24 10.75 -13.06 -4.38
C CYS A 24 12.06 -12.28 -4.32
N GLY A 25 12.00 -10.95 -4.35
CA GLY A 25 13.20 -10.13 -4.27
C GLY A 25 12.92 -8.64 -4.17
N SER A 26 13.95 -7.84 -4.40
CA SER A 26 13.91 -6.38 -4.29
C SER A 26 13.40 -5.67 -5.56
N HIS A 27 13.37 -6.36 -6.70
CA HIS A 27 13.15 -5.75 -8.02
C HIS A 27 11.73 -5.18 -8.15
N ASN A 28 11.61 -3.86 -8.24
CA ASN A 28 10.39 -3.22 -8.72
C ASN A 28 10.13 -3.54 -10.20
N PHE A 29 8.91 -3.31 -10.69
CA PHE A 29 8.58 -3.47 -12.11
C PHE A 29 9.13 -2.28 -12.93
N SER A 30 10.44 -2.28 -13.17
CA SER A 30 11.13 -1.23 -13.92
C SER A 30 12.31 -1.78 -14.73
N ALA A 31 12.63 -1.11 -15.84
CA ALA A 31 13.80 -1.44 -16.65
C ALA A 31 15.13 -1.19 -15.92
N ALA A 32 15.14 -0.31 -14.91
CA ALA A 32 16.33 -0.07 -14.09
C ALA A 32 16.69 -1.31 -13.24
N ALA A 33 15.68 -2.03 -12.75
CA ALA A 33 15.83 -3.25 -11.95
C ALA A 33 16.02 -4.50 -12.82
N TRP A 34 15.23 -4.65 -13.88
CA TRP A 34 15.26 -5.87 -14.72
C TRP A 34 16.18 -5.80 -15.93
N GLY A 35 16.64 -4.60 -16.27
CA GLY A 35 17.46 -4.33 -17.44
C GLY A 35 16.65 -4.00 -18.70
N ARG A 36 17.33 -3.34 -19.64
CA ARG A 36 16.86 -3.12 -21.01
C ARG A 36 17.91 -3.59 -22.00
N GLN A 37 17.47 -4.17 -23.11
CA GLN A 37 18.38 -4.48 -24.20
C GLN A 37 18.86 -3.17 -24.85
N ILE A 38 20.15 -3.09 -25.14
CA ILE A 38 20.78 -2.01 -25.87
C ILE A 38 21.54 -2.56 -27.06
N SER A 39 21.46 -1.87 -28.19
CA SER A 39 22.31 -2.12 -29.35
C SER A 39 23.58 -1.29 -29.24
N ASN A 40 24.71 -1.86 -29.68
CA ASN A 40 26.02 -1.23 -29.73
C ASN A 40 26.50 -0.67 -28.37
N PRO A 41 26.66 -1.53 -27.33
CA PRO A 41 27.02 -1.09 -25.98
C PRO A 41 28.39 -0.41 -25.89
N PHE A 42 29.30 -0.69 -26.84
CA PHE A 42 30.68 -0.17 -26.82
C PHE A 42 30.91 1.00 -27.79
N GLY A 43 29.86 1.52 -28.44
CA GLY A 43 29.94 2.69 -29.31
C GLY A 43 30.91 2.55 -30.49
N THR A 44 31.35 1.34 -30.82
CA THR A 44 32.31 1.14 -31.91
C THR A 44 31.57 1.38 -33.21
N LYS A 45 31.90 2.50 -33.87
CA LYS A 45 31.50 2.76 -35.26
C LYS A 45 32.17 1.67 -36.10
N ALA A 46 31.42 0.63 -36.45
CA ALA A 46 31.86 -0.35 -37.42
C ALA A 46 31.84 0.31 -38.80
N ASP A 47 32.87 1.11 -39.09
CA ASP A 47 33.12 1.69 -40.40
C ASP A 47 33.85 0.62 -41.24
N GLY A 48 33.10 -0.36 -41.73
CA GLY A 48 33.65 -1.44 -42.54
C GLY A 48 32.59 -2.41 -43.04
N PRO A 49 32.71 -2.93 -44.28
CA PRO A 49 31.71 -3.78 -44.92
C PRO A 49 31.85 -5.23 -44.43
N HIS A 50 31.89 -5.45 -43.12
CA HIS A 50 31.81 -6.79 -42.56
C HIS A 50 30.52 -6.89 -41.76
N LYS A 51 29.57 -7.61 -42.37
CA LYS A 51 28.30 -8.04 -41.80
C LYS A 51 28.59 -8.98 -40.63
N GLY A 52 29.07 -8.43 -39.51
CA GLY A 52 29.27 -9.15 -38.26
C GLY A 52 27.91 -9.63 -37.73
N ASP A 53 27.91 -10.79 -37.07
CA ASP A 53 26.69 -11.37 -36.53
C ASP A 53 25.95 -10.36 -35.64
N PRO A 54 24.63 -10.15 -35.84
CA PRO A 54 23.86 -9.17 -35.09
C PRO A 54 23.82 -9.45 -33.57
N SER A 55 24.23 -10.65 -33.13
CA SER A 55 24.30 -11.04 -31.72
C SER A 55 25.45 -10.37 -30.95
N MET A 56 26.59 -10.07 -31.59
CA MET A 56 27.76 -9.50 -30.91
C MET A 56 27.58 -8.02 -30.52
N ASN A 57 26.56 -7.35 -31.06
CA ASN A 57 26.30 -5.94 -30.82
C ASN A 57 25.11 -5.69 -29.86
N SER A 58 24.72 -6.69 -29.06
CA SER A 58 23.63 -6.54 -28.09
C SER A 58 24.13 -6.67 -26.65
N GLY A 59 23.72 -5.74 -25.80
CA GLY A 59 24.02 -5.74 -24.36
C GLY A 59 22.76 -5.61 -23.52
N LEU A 60 22.80 -6.05 -22.26
CA LEU A 60 21.74 -5.82 -21.28
C LEU A 60 22.21 -4.76 -20.29
N HIS A 61 21.54 -3.61 -20.26
CA HIS A 61 21.88 -2.51 -19.37
C HIS A 61 20.95 -2.50 -18.16
N ILE A 62 21.52 -2.68 -16.95
CA ILE A 62 20.82 -2.68 -15.66
C ILE A 62 21.42 -1.55 -14.82
N CYS A 63 20.57 -0.72 -14.20
CA CYS A 63 21.02 0.45 -13.45
C CYS A 63 21.12 0.20 -11.94
N ASN A 64 20.35 -0.77 -11.42
CA ASN A 64 20.20 -0.98 -9.99
C ASN A 64 20.91 -2.24 -9.51
N TYR A 65 21.35 -2.22 -8.26
CA TYR A 65 21.71 -3.42 -7.52
C TYR A 65 20.45 -4.01 -6.93
N GLU A 66 20.15 -5.25 -7.30
CA GLU A 66 18.94 -5.92 -6.87
C GLU A 66 19.26 -7.40 -6.58
N LEU A 67 18.54 -8.01 -5.64
CA LEU A 67 18.71 -9.41 -5.27
C LEU A 67 17.34 -10.09 -5.15
N GLY A 68 17.27 -11.36 -5.51
CA GLY A 68 16.08 -12.18 -5.32
C GLY A 68 16.39 -13.66 -5.34
N ILE A 69 15.42 -14.45 -4.86
CA ILE A 69 15.48 -15.90 -4.77
C ILE A 69 14.35 -16.47 -5.64
N ILE A 70 14.67 -17.52 -6.41
CA ILE A 70 13.70 -18.25 -7.23
C ILE A 70 13.50 -19.64 -6.63
N PHE A 71 12.26 -19.94 -6.26
CA PHE A 71 11.82 -21.28 -5.90
C PHE A 71 11.27 -21.96 -7.15
N THR A 72 11.91 -23.05 -7.57
CA THR A 72 11.53 -23.80 -8.76
C THR A 72 10.76 -25.07 -8.39
N PHE A 73 9.71 -25.36 -9.15
CA PHE A 73 8.86 -26.53 -9.01
C PHE A 73 8.81 -27.24 -10.37
N PRO A 74 9.87 -28.00 -10.72
CA PRO A 74 9.94 -28.69 -12.00
C PRO A 74 8.88 -29.81 -12.08
N PRO A 75 8.56 -30.29 -13.31
CA PRO A 75 7.79 -31.51 -13.48
C PRO A 75 8.46 -32.67 -12.72
N THR A 76 7.66 -33.49 -12.06
CA THR A 76 8.14 -34.73 -11.44
C THR A 76 8.37 -35.74 -12.56
N GLU A 77 9.64 -35.94 -12.95
CA GLU A 77 10.00 -37.09 -13.79
C GLU A 77 9.90 -38.37 -12.94
N ASN A 78 9.39 -39.45 -13.52
CA ASN A 78 9.19 -40.76 -12.89
C ASN A 78 10.53 -41.45 -12.54
N ASN A 79 11.36 -40.84 -11.71
CA ASN A 79 12.59 -41.46 -11.21
C ASN A 79 12.40 -41.80 -9.74
N ASP A 80 12.67 -43.06 -9.41
CA ASP A 80 12.53 -43.75 -8.11
C ASP A 80 13.40 -43.17 -6.97
N CYS A 81 13.48 -41.86 -6.84
CA CYS A 81 14.11 -41.21 -5.72
C CYS A 81 13.09 -41.05 -4.60
N HIS A 82 13.39 -41.71 -3.47
CA HIS A 82 12.59 -41.80 -2.25
C HIS A 82 11.73 -40.58 -1.93
N LYS A 83 10.49 -40.85 -1.48
CA LYS A 83 9.44 -39.99 -0.89
C LYS A 83 9.93 -38.79 -0.03
N ALA A 84 10.71 -37.87 -0.59
CA ALA A 84 10.79 -36.53 -0.08
C ALA A 84 9.39 -35.93 -0.27
N LYS A 85 8.82 -35.33 0.78
CA LYS A 85 7.55 -34.61 0.69
C LYS A 85 7.73 -33.55 -0.40
N SER A 86 7.22 -33.82 -1.62
CA SER A 86 7.34 -32.89 -2.72
C SER A 86 6.47 -31.69 -2.39
N THR A 87 7.07 -30.57 -2.00
CA THR A 87 6.37 -29.30 -1.89
C THR A 87 5.86 -28.93 -3.29
N LYS A 88 4.54 -28.74 -3.41
CA LYS A 88 3.91 -28.33 -4.66
C LYS A 88 3.97 -26.80 -4.77
N LEU A 89 3.89 -26.28 -5.99
CA LEU A 89 3.80 -24.83 -6.21
C LEU A 89 2.58 -24.21 -5.51
N GLY A 90 1.51 -24.99 -5.30
CA GLY A 90 0.32 -24.57 -4.55
C GLY A 90 0.52 -24.46 -3.03
N ASP A 91 1.57 -25.07 -2.47
CA ASP A 91 1.82 -25.06 -1.03
C ASP A 91 2.55 -23.76 -0.58
N ILE A 92 2.97 -22.93 -1.54
CA ILE A 92 3.57 -21.62 -1.26
C ILE A 92 2.50 -20.63 -0.82
N VAL A 93 2.61 -20.19 0.42
CA VAL A 93 1.77 -19.13 0.98
C VAL A 93 2.21 -17.77 0.42
N LEU A 94 1.30 -17.08 -0.26
CA LEU A 94 1.51 -15.74 -0.79
C LEU A 94 0.84 -14.71 0.11
N PRO A 95 1.42 -13.51 0.26
CA PRO A 95 0.87 -12.48 1.13
C PRO A 95 -0.29 -11.69 0.49
N PHE A 96 -0.90 -12.23 -0.56
CA PHE A 96 -2.02 -11.65 -1.30
C PHE A 96 -2.90 -12.74 -1.91
N VAL A 97 -4.13 -12.38 -2.25
CA VAL A 97 -5.13 -13.30 -2.81
C VAL A 97 -4.76 -13.72 -4.23
N VAL A 98 -4.99 -15.00 -4.56
CA VAL A 98 -4.77 -15.58 -5.89
C VAL A 98 -6.05 -16.32 -6.33
N PRO A 99 -6.61 -16.06 -7.52
CA PRO A 99 -6.13 -15.11 -8.54
C PRO A 99 -6.24 -13.65 -8.10
N ALA A 100 -5.41 -12.78 -8.67
CA ALA A 100 -5.47 -11.35 -8.39
C ALA A 100 -6.82 -10.78 -8.86
N PRO A 101 -7.56 -10.04 -8.01
CA PRO A 101 -8.77 -9.34 -8.41
C PRO A 101 -8.50 -8.37 -9.57
N LYS A 102 -9.47 -8.23 -10.48
CA LYS A 102 -9.40 -7.21 -11.53
C LYS A 102 -9.79 -5.86 -10.93
N TYR A 103 -9.19 -4.81 -11.45
CA TYR A 103 -9.59 -3.45 -11.13
C TYR A 103 -10.98 -3.19 -11.74
N GLU A 104 -11.85 -2.59 -10.94
CA GLU A 104 -13.15 -2.09 -11.37
C GLU A 104 -13.00 -0.77 -12.14
N SER A 105 -14.09 -0.31 -12.78
CA SER A 105 -14.06 0.90 -13.61
C SER A 105 -13.73 2.19 -12.85
N GLN A 106 -13.97 2.22 -11.54
CA GLN A 106 -13.68 3.36 -10.67
C GLN A 106 -12.31 3.25 -9.98
N ASP A 107 -11.65 2.09 -10.08
CA ASP A 107 -10.37 1.89 -9.42
C ASP A 107 -9.26 2.67 -10.12
N ARG A 108 -8.42 3.32 -9.32
CA ARG A 108 -7.22 4.01 -9.78
C ARG A 108 -5.97 3.47 -9.08
N PRO A 109 -4.83 3.36 -9.78
CA PRO A 109 -3.57 3.03 -9.13
C PRO A 109 -3.23 4.11 -8.08
N ALA A 110 -2.66 3.69 -6.95
CA ALA A 110 -2.23 4.58 -5.86
C ALA A 110 -0.96 5.37 -6.27
N THR A 111 -1.11 6.27 -7.23
CA THR A 111 -0.07 7.20 -7.64
C THR A 111 -0.04 8.38 -6.68
N LYS A 112 1.12 9.06 -6.57
CA LYS A 112 1.25 10.27 -5.73
C LYS A 112 0.21 11.34 -6.09
N LEU A 113 -0.10 11.49 -7.38
CA LEU A 113 -1.10 12.44 -7.86
C LEU A 113 -2.51 12.01 -7.44
N ALA A 114 -2.90 10.76 -7.73
CA ALA A 114 -4.21 10.23 -7.36
C ALA A 114 -4.46 10.32 -5.85
N MET A 115 -3.45 10.01 -5.03
CA MET A 115 -3.56 10.14 -3.57
C MET A 115 -3.74 11.61 -3.14
N ARG A 116 -3.02 12.55 -3.77
CA ARG A 116 -3.18 13.97 -3.48
C ARG A 116 -4.60 14.46 -3.83
N GLU A 117 -5.11 14.08 -4.99
CA GLU A 117 -6.46 14.45 -5.45
C GLU A 117 -7.52 13.94 -4.46
N VAL A 118 -7.46 12.67 -4.05
CA VAL A 118 -8.37 12.11 -3.03
C VAL A 118 -8.33 12.92 -1.75
N MET A 119 -7.13 13.29 -1.27
CA MET A 119 -6.98 14.04 -0.03
C MET A 119 -7.54 15.46 -0.14
N THR A 120 -7.42 16.09 -1.32
CA THR A 120 -8.03 17.39 -1.59
C THR A 120 -9.56 17.30 -1.67
N GLU A 121 -10.10 16.34 -2.43
CA GLU A 121 -11.55 16.08 -2.52
C GLU A 121 -12.15 15.79 -1.14
N LEU A 122 -11.43 15.06 -0.28
CA LEU A 122 -11.87 14.75 1.07
C LEU A 122 -11.88 15.98 1.98
N ALA A 123 -10.83 16.82 1.91
CA ALA A 123 -10.77 18.07 2.67
C ALA A 123 -11.83 19.09 2.23
N GLU A 124 -12.12 19.19 0.92
CA GLU A 124 -13.21 20.03 0.40
C GLU A 124 -14.56 19.57 0.93
N ARG A 125 -14.82 18.25 0.89
CA ARG A 125 -16.06 17.67 1.41
C ARG A 125 -16.21 17.81 2.93
N GLU A 126 -15.11 17.74 3.68
CA GLU A 126 -15.14 18.00 5.14
C GLU A 126 -15.42 19.47 5.43
N GLY A 127 -14.83 20.40 4.67
CA GLY A 127 -15.14 21.83 4.78
C GLY A 127 -16.58 22.16 4.42
N GLU A 128 -17.15 21.54 3.38
CA GLU A 128 -18.57 21.69 3.03
C GLU A 128 -19.49 21.19 4.14
N LYS A 129 -19.20 20.03 4.73
CA LYS A 129 -19.98 19.49 5.86
C LYS A 129 -19.89 20.37 7.10
N GLN A 130 -18.70 20.88 7.41
CA GLN A 130 -18.52 21.77 8.55
C GLN A 130 -19.27 23.08 8.34
N ALA A 131 -19.28 23.64 7.12
CA ALA A 131 -20.08 24.81 6.79
C ALA A 131 -21.60 24.53 6.82
N GLU A 132 -22.03 23.33 6.42
CA GLU A 132 -23.44 22.91 6.57
C GLU A 132 -23.83 22.76 8.05
N GLU A 133 -22.96 22.21 8.90
CA GLU A 133 -23.18 22.11 10.35
C GLU A 133 -23.21 23.49 11.01
N GLU A 134 -22.27 24.38 10.69
CA GLU A 134 -22.26 25.77 11.19
C GLU A 134 -23.53 26.54 10.76
N MET A 135 -23.98 26.37 9.51
CA MET A 135 -25.24 26.99 9.05
C MET A 135 -26.47 26.40 9.76
N MET A 136 -26.43 25.13 10.15
CA MET A 136 -27.52 24.48 10.89
C MET A 136 -27.53 24.89 12.37
N GLU A 137 -26.36 25.10 12.98
CA GLU A 137 -26.22 25.66 14.33
C GLU A 137 -26.68 27.12 14.39
N GLU A 138 -26.32 27.96 13.40
CA GLU A 138 -26.76 29.36 13.32
C GLU A 138 -28.30 29.47 13.21
N ILE A 139 -28.96 28.56 12.49
CA ILE A 139 -30.43 28.48 12.42
C ILE A 139 -31.06 28.10 13.78
N ILE A 140 -30.39 27.26 14.57
CA ILE A 140 -30.87 26.86 15.90
C ILE A 140 -30.63 27.97 16.92
N GLU A 141 -29.51 28.68 16.85
CA GLU A 141 -29.24 29.86 17.70
C GLU A 141 -30.23 31.01 17.41
N GLU A 142 -30.59 31.26 16.15
CA GLU A 142 -31.64 32.26 15.82
C GLU A 142 -33.04 31.85 16.32
N GLU A 143 -33.36 30.56 16.44
CA GLU A 143 -34.62 30.09 17.06
C GLU A 143 -34.57 30.12 18.61
N GLU A 144 -33.39 29.99 19.23
CA GLU A 144 -33.21 30.04 20.69
C GLU A 144 -33.08 31.48 21.24
N GLU A 145 -32.86 32.50 20.38
CA GLU A 145 -32.83 33.93 20.76
C GLU A 145 -34.22 34.55 21.00
N ILE A 146 -35.26 33.73 21.26
CA ILE A 146 -36.58 34.18 21.72
C ILE A 146 -36.95 33.48 23.04
N GLU A 147 -36.18 33.70 24.11
CA GLU A 147 -36.73 33.65 25.47
C GLU A 147 -35.86 34.46 26.45
N GLU A 148 -36.16 35.76 26.52
CA GLU A 148 -35.71 36.65 27.59
C GLU A 148 -36.29 36.18 28.93
N ILE A 149 -35.54 35.40 29.72
CA ILE A 149 -35.89 35.10 31.11
C ILE A 149 -34.74 35.46 32.05
N ASN A 150 -34.94 36.61 32.68
CA ASN A 150 -34.23 37.14 33.82
C ASN A 150 -34.30 36.15 35.00
N CYS A 151 -33.19 35.49 35.36
CA CYS A 151 -33.06 34.73 36.60
C CYS A 151 -31.73 35.04 37.28
N VAL A 152 -31.76 36.04 38.17
CA VAL A 152 -30.82 36.17 39.28
C VAL A 152 -31.00 34.93 40.17
N GLY A 153 -30.05 33.99 40.10
CA GLY A 153 -29.97 32.84 41.00
C GLY A 153 -28.98 33.14 42.11
N GLU A 154 -29.46 33.22 43.36
CA GLU A 154 -28.62 33.23 44.56
C GLU A 154 -27.74 31.96 44.58
N GLU A 155 -26.42 32.13 44.61
CA GLU A 155 -25.47 31.06 44.86
C GLU A 155 -25.77 30.40 46.21
N LYS A 156 -26.22 29.14 46.21
CA LYS A 156 -26.43 28.39 47.44
C LYS A 156 -25.07 28.12 48.09
N GLU A 157 -24.96 28.44 49.37
CA GLU A 157 -23.77 28.29 50.22
C GLU A 157 -23.18 26.86 50.18
N GLU A 158 -24.00 25.86 49.85
CA GLU A 158 -23.63 24.45 49.65
C GLU A 158 -22.72 24.22 48.43
N GLU A 159 -22.90 24.95 47.33
CA GLU A 159 -22.05 24.86 46.13
C GLU A 159 -20.66 25.46 46.39
N LYS A 160 -20.60 26.49 47.24
CA LYS A 160 -19.35 27.13 47.65
C LYS A 160 -18.49 26.18 48.48
N ALA A 161 -19.10 25.45 49.42
CA ALA A 161 -18.41 24.45 50.21
C ALA A 161 -17.91 23.27 49.36
N TYR A 162 -18.69 22.85 48.36
CA TYR A 162 -18.29 21.79 47.44
C TYR A 162 -17.09 22.21 46.57
N ALA A 163 -17.10 23.45 46.06
CA ALA A 163 -15.98 24.00 45.32
C ALA A 163 -14.71 24.11 46.18
N GLU A 164 -14.82 24.57 47.43
CA GLU A 164 -13.67 24.68 48.34
C GLU A 164 -13.00 23.33 48.63
N ILE A 165 -13.80 22.26 48.78
CA ILE A 165 -13.29 20.90 48.95
C ILE A 165 -12.51 20.45 47.71
N LEU A 166 -13.03 20.70 46.51
CA LEU A 166 -12.37 20.34 45.26
C LEU A 166 -11.03 21.08 45.08
N TRP A 167 -10.97 22.37 45.40
CA TRP A 167 -9.74 23.16 45.26
C TRP A 167 -8.68 22.80 46.30
N SER A 168 -9.06 22.40 47.51
CA SER A 168 -8.12 21.98 48.56
C SER A 168 -7.34 20.70 48.23
N GLN A 169 -7.84 19.85 47.32
CA GLN A 169 -7.19 18.61 46.91
C GLN A 169 -6.04 18.84 45.92
N VAL A 170 -6.05 19.97 45.20
CA VAL A 170 -5.00 20.30 44.21
C VAL A 170 -3.72 20.77 44.90
N ASP A 171 -3.83 21.50 46.01
CA ASP A 171 -2.68 22.06 46.74
C ASP A 171 -1.87 21.01 47.52
N SER A 172 -2.47 19.87 47.86
CA SER A 172 -1.77 18.78 48.57
C SER A 172 -0.84 17.96 47.64
N SER A 173 -0.94 18.15 46.33
CA SER A 173 -0.23 17.35 45.32
C SER A 173 1.09 17.97 44.86
N GLN A 174 1.39 19.21 45.24
CA GLN A 174 2.59 19.95 44.77
C GLN A 174 3.75 20.00 45.78
N ASN A 175 3.67 19.30 46.92
CA ASN A 175 4.71 19.30 47.96
C ASN A 175 5.31 17.91 48.26
N SER A 176 5.70 17.16 47.22
CA SER A 176 6.65 16.04 47.35
C SER A 176 7.66 16.02 46.21
#